data_AF-B9Y9T7-F1
#
_entry.id   AF-B9Y9T7-F1
#
_cell.length_a   1.000
_cell.length_b   1.000
_cell.length_c   1.000
_cell.angle_alpha   90.00
_cell.angle_beta   90.00
_cell.angle_gamma   90.00
#
_symmetry.space_group_name_H-M   'P 1'
#
loop_
_entity.id
_entity.type
_entity.pdbx_description
1 polymer ?
#
loop_
_entity_poly.entity_id
_entity_poly.type
_entity_poly.pdbx_seq_one_letter_code
_entity_poly.pdbx_strand_id
1 'polypeptide(L)'
;MIEFNNEEMQGERRETYVIQADRFGEDSALNGVREKLRPLLKRGFAGFAEKRMAQCGTLNPYLYRASLARATAILGGHLVWNQGEDWLVSEESEILLKETSLEGTAWLVALVYYMTMFETGAKLIIEAPEQGLNRNQQKMLSEMMVLYEAVDGIVAITKSDSPYFQINQVETLPQADHRD
;
A
#
# COMPACT_ATOMS: atom_id res chain seq x y z
N MET A 1 -7.99 -9.71 17.19
CA MET A 1 -9.15 -10.40 16.57
C MET A 1 -9.40 -9.66 15.28
N ILE A 2 -9.21 -10.32 14.13
CA ILE A 2 -9.49 -9.73 12.81
C ILE A 2 -10.93 -10.11 12.49
N GLU A 3 -11.81 -9.13 12.40
CA GLU A 3 -13.17 -9.33 11.91
C GLU A 3 -13.17 -9.15 10.39
N PHE A 4 -13.50 -10.23 9.69
CA PHE A 4 -13.89 -10.15 8.29
C PHE A 4 -15.32 -9.61 8.23
N ASN A 5 -15.50 -8.30 8.24
CA ASN A 5 -16.80 -7.72 7.91
C ASN A 5 -17.00 -7.76 6.38
N ASN A 6 -17.56 -8.88 5.92
CA ASN A 6 -18.35 -8.91 4.70
C ASN A 6 -19.67 -8.19 4.98
N GLU A 7 -19.66 -6.86 5.04
CA GLU A 7 -20.90 -6.12 4.85
C GLU A 7 -21.23 -6.17 3.36
N GLU A 8 -22.20 -7.02 3.02
CA GLU A 8 -22.86 -7.08 1.71
C GLU A 8 -23.59 -5.75 1.45
N MET A 9 -22.84 -4.72 1.03
CA MET A 9 -23.40 -3.61 0.30
C MET A 9 -23.67 -4.13 -1.12
N GLN A 10 -24.95 -4.23 -1.47
CA GLN A 10 -25.43 -4.66 -2.78
C GLN A 10 -24.76 -3.83 -3.89
N GLY A 11 -23.91 -4.47 -4.69
CA GLY A 11 -23.30 -3.91 -5.90
C GLY A 11 -21.78 -3.81 -5.81
N GLU A 12 -21.09 -4.73 -6.48
CA GLU A 12 -19.62 -4.86 -6.58
C GLU A 12 -18.91 -5.25 -5.28
N ARG A 13 -18.44 -6.49 -5.22
CA ARG A 13 -17.58 -6.99 -4.14
C ARG A 13 -16.23 -6.27 -4.20
N ARG A 14 -16.12 -5.11 -3.54
CA ARG A 14 -14.88 -4.34 -3.43
C ARG A 14 -14.03 -4.91 -2.30
N GLU A 15 -12.85 -5.44 -2.64
CA GLU A 15 -11.93 -5.98 -1.64
C GLU A 15 -11.53 -4.86 -0.64
N THR A 16 -11.58 -5.17 0.65
CA THR A 16 -11.14 -4.26 1.72
C THR A 16 -9.87 -4.80 2.36
N TYR A 17 -8.87 -3.96 2.45
CA TYR A 17 -7.55 -4.25 2.99
C TYR A 17 -7.33 -3.39 4.23
N VAL A 18 -7.17 -4.03 5.39
CA VAL A 18 -6.85 -3.35 6.65
C VAL A 18 -5.35 -3.48 6.90
N ILE A 19 -4.69 -2.36 7.15
CA ILE A 19 -3.24 -2.26 7.25
C ILE A 19 -2.88 -1.55 8.55
N GLN A 20 -2.10 -2.23 9.38
CA GLN A 20 -1.39 -1.62 10.49
C GLN A 20 0.08 -1.48 10.08
N ALA A 21 0.54 -0.24 9.89
CA ALA A 21 1.87 0.02 9.33
C ALA A 21 3.00 -0.55 10.20
N ASP A 22 2.79 -0.67 11.51
CA ASP A 22 3.73 -1.22 12.49
C ASP A 22 3.73 -2.75 12.57
N ARG A 23 2.68 -3.40 12.07
CA ARG A 23 2.48 -4.86 12.16
C ARG A 23 2.37 -5.55 10.80
N PHE A 24 2.87 -4.91 9.75
CA PHE A 24 2.80 -5.43 8.38
C PHE A 24 3.41 -6.84 8.25
N GLY A 25 4.36 -7.22 9.11
CA GLY A 25 4.95 -8.57 9.15
C GLY A 25 4.15 -9.63 9.91
N GLU A 26 3.20 -9.24 10.76
CA GLU A 26 2.47 -10.14 11.67
C GLU A 26 1.05 -10.49 11.17
N ASP A 27 0.52 -9.74 10.20
CA ASP A 27 -0.84 -9.92 9.70
C ASP A 27 -0.95 -10.97 8.57
N SER A 28 -1.74 -12.01 8.81
CA SER A 28 -2.00 -13.10 7.85
C SER A 28 -2.64 -12.64 6.54
N ALA A 29 -3.47 -11.59 6.54
CA ALA A 29 -4.13 -11.10 5.33
C ALA A 29 -3.15 -10.32 4.44
N LEU A 30 -2.26 -9.53 5.06
CA LEU A 30 -1.21 -8.80 4.37
C LEU A 30 -0.11 -9.73 3.85
N ASN A 31 0.16 -10.84 4.53
CA ASN A 31 1.02 -11.89 4.01
C ASN A 31 0.47 -12.50 2.70
N GLY A 32 -0.85 -12.68 2.59
CA GLY A 32 -1.48 -13.10 1.33
C GLY A 32 -1.26 -12.10 0.18
N VAL A 33 -1.28 -10.80 0.47
CA VAL A 33 -0.98 -9.74 -0.51
C VAL A 33 0.50 -9.73 -0.88
N ARG A 34 1.39 -9.83 0.11
CA ARG A 34 2.83 -9.94 -0.08
C ARG A 34 3.20 -11.08 -1.03
N GLU A 35 2.64 -12.28 -0.82
CA GLU A 35 2.84 -13.42 -1.74
C GLU A 35 2.35 -13.12 -3.16
N LYS A 36 1.23 -12.41 -3.33
CA LYS A 36 0.74 -11.99 -4.65
C LYS A 36 1.66 -10.97 -5.32
N LEU A 37 2.31 -10.10 -4.55
CA LEU A 37 3.17 -9.02 -5.05
C LEU A 37 4.61 -9.46 -5.34
N ARG A 38 5.17 -10.40 -4.56
CA ARG A 38 6.54 -10.92 -4.69
C ARG A 38 6.94 -11.30 -6.12
N PRO A 39 6.11 -11.99 -6.93
CA PRO A 39 6.44 -12.28 -8.33
C PRO A 39 6.69 -11.03 -9.17
N LEU A 40 5.96 -9.94 -8.91
CA LEU A 40 6.07 -8.68 -9.63
C LEU A 40 7.30 -7.90 -9.18
N LEU A 41 7.61 -7.97 -7.88
CA LEU A 41 8.77 -7.31 -7.28
C LEU A 41 10.11 -7.89 -7.73
N LYS A 42 10.16 -9.04 -8.43
CA LYS A 42 11.40 -9.51 -9.09
C LYS A 42 11.97 -8.49 -10.08
N ARG A 43 11.13 -7.60 -10.61
CA ARG A 43 11.50 -6.48 -11.49
C ARG A 43 11.30 -5.12 -10.81
N GLY A 44 11.24 -5.10 -9.48
CA GLY A 44 10.87 -3.93 -8.70
C GLY A 44 9.50 -3.36 -9.09
N PHE A 45 9.34 -2.05 -8.96
CA PHE A 45 8.09 -1.36 -9.33
C PHE A 45 7.78 -1.40 -10.84
N ALA A 46 8.75 -1.68 -11.71
CA ALA A 46 8.50 -1.83 -13.14
C ALA A 46 7.63 -3.05 -13.44
N GLY A 47 7.77 -4.13 -12.66
CA GLY A 47 6.97 -5.35 -12.84
C GLY A 47 5.47 -5.12 -12.67
N PHE A 48 5.07 -4.07 -11.94
CA PHE A 48 3.66 -3.73 -11.76
C PHE A 48 3.13 -3.10 -13.05
N ALA A 49 3.83 -2.12 -13.61
CA ALA A 49 3.43 -1.51 -14.88
C ALA A 49 3.37 -2.54 -16.02
N GLU A 50 4.36 -3.43 -16.10
CA GLU A 50 4.39 -4.50 -17.10
C GLU A 50 3.17 -5.42 -17.01
N LYS A 51 2.83 -5.89 -15.80
CA LYS A 51 1.64 -6.75 -15.62
C LYS A 51 0.35 -5.97 -15.97
N ARG A 52 0.27 -4.67 -15.69
CA ARG A 52 -0.92 -3.86 -16.00
C ARG A 52 -1.10 -3.72 -17.50
N MET A 53 -0.01 -3.43 -18.21
CA MET A 53 -0.01 -3.40 -19.67
C MET A 53 -0.39 -4.76 -20.26
N ALA A 54 0.11 -5.86 -19.69
CA ALA A 54 -0.24 -7.21 -20.16
C ALA A 54 -1.71 -7.58 -19.93
N GLN A 55 -2.33 -7.14 -18.83
CA GLN A 55 -3.71 -7.48 -18.48
C GLN A 55 -4.75 -6.56 -19.12
N CYS A 56 -4.48 -5.26 -19.17
CA CYS A 56 -5.48 -4.25 -19.56
C CYS A 56 -5.14 -3.55 -20.88
N GLY A 57 -3.99 -3.87 -21.51
CA GLY A 57 -3.54 -3.28 -22.77
C GLY A 57 -3.22 -1.78 -22.70
N THR A 58 -3.43 -1.15 -21.55
CA THR A 58 -3.36 0.29 -21.36
C THR A 58 -2.72 0.62 -20.02
N LEU A 59 -1.84 1.62 -20.02
CA LEU A 59 -1.19 2.18 -18.84
C LEU A 59 -1.30 3.69 -18.93
N ASN A 60 -1.81 4.35 -17.89
CA ASN A 60 -1.78 5.81 -17.84
C ASN A 60 -0.33 6.26 -17.54
N PRO A 61 0.38 6.88 -18.50
CA PRO A 61 1.79 7.19 -18.33
C PRO A 61 2.04 8.28 -17.29
N TYR A 62 1.07 9.18 -17.08
CA TYR A 62 1.17 10.22 -16.06
C TYR A 62 1.07 9.59 -14.67
N LEU A 63 0.03 8.79 -14.43
CA LEU A 63 -0.17 8.11 -13.16
C LEU A 63 1.01 7.20 -12.81
N TYR A 64 1.48 6.40 -13.77
CA TYR A 64 2.65 5.56 -13.60
C TYR A 64 3.88 6.35 -13.15
N ARG A 65 4.25 7.41 -13.87
CA ARG A 65 5.43 8.23 -13.54
C ARG A 65 5.27 8.93 -12.20
N ALA A 66 4.09 9.47 -11.93
CA ALA A 66 3.78 10.20 -10.70
C ALA A 66 3.85 9.30 -9.46
N SER A 67 3.30 8.08 -9.55
CA SER A 67 3.32 7.12 -8.45
C SER A 67 4.70 6.49 -8.28
N LEU A 68 5.41 6.18 -9.36
CA LEU A 68 6.76 5.63 -9.31
C LEU A 68 7.74 6.59 -8.65
N ALA A 69 7.73 7.87 -9.07
CA ALA A 69 8.63 8.88 -8.51
C ALA A 69 8.47 9.03 -7.00
N ARG A 70 7.22 9.02 -6.50
CA ARG A 70 6.92 9.10 -5.06
C ARG A 70 7.34 7.84 -4.32
N ALA A 71 7.02 6.66 -4.87
CA ALA A 71 7.39 5.39 -4.26
C ALA A 71 8.92 5.29 -4.10
N THR A 72 9.67 5.64 -5.14
CA THR A 72 11.14 5.66 -5.11
C THR A 72 11.67 6.71 -4.14
N ALA A 73 11.11 7.92 -4.12
CA ALA A 73 11.56 8.97 -3.21
C ALA A 73 11.26 8.68 -1.73
N ILE A 74 10.16 7.99 -1.43
CA ILE A 74 9.85 7.58 -0.06
C ILE A 74 10.87 6.53 0.42
N LEU A 75 11.18 5.53 -0.42
CA LEU A 75 12.04 4.43 -0.03
C LEU A 75 13.53 4.70 -0.23
N GLY A 76 13.91 5.70 -1.01
CA GLY A 76 15.30 5.89 -1.45
C GLY A 76 15.79 4.81 -2.42
N GLY A 77 14.88 4.10 -3.09
CA GLY A 77 15.18 2.94 -3.93
C GLY A 77 13.92 2.19 -4.36
N HIS A 78 14.05 0.90 -4.64
CA HIS A 78 12.95 0.04 -5.04
C HIS A 78 12.93 -1.25 -4.21
N LEU A 79 11.73 -1.67 -3.82
CA LEU A 79 11.51 -2.98 -3.22
C LEU A 79 11.68 -4.07 -4.29
N VAL A 80 12.49 -5.09 -4.00
CA VAL A 80 12.75 -6.23 -4.88
C VAL A 80 12.62 -7.53 -4.08
N TRP A 81 12.00 -8.54 -4.70
CA TRP A 81 11.99 -9.91 -4.17
C TRP A 81 13.10 -10.72 -4.83
N ASN A 82 14.09 -11.15 -4.05
CA ASN A 82 15.25 -11.88 -4.56
C ASN A 82 15.69 -12.98 -3.58
N GLN A 83 16.00 -14.17 -4.12
CA GLN A 83 16.49 -15.33 -3.35
C GLN A 83 15.63 -15.74 -2.13
N GLY A 84 14.32 -15.52 -2.18
CA GLY A 84 13.45 -15.85 -1.04
C GLY A 84 13.44 -14.78 0.06
N GLU A 85 13.97 -13.60 -0.24
CA GLU A 85 14.13 -12.50 0.70
C GLU A 85 13.66 -11.17 0.07
N ASP A 86 13.22 -10.25 0.93
CA ASP A 86 12.74 -8.92 0.54
C ASP A 86 13.84 -7.88 0.73
N TRP A 87 14.22 -7.22 -0.37
CA TRP A 87 15.34 -6.30 -0.44
C TRP A 87 14.90 -4.90 -0.84
N LEU A 88 15.49 -3.88 -0.23
CA LEU A 88 15.45 -2.52 -0.74
C LEU A 88 16.74 -2.26 -1.51
N VAL A 89 16.62 -1.98 -2.81
CA VAL A 89 17.75 -1.79 -3.72
C VAL A 89 17.76 -0.36 -4.24
N SER A 90 18.91 0.29 -4.10
CA SER A 90 19.22 1.63 -4.63
C SER A 90 20.47 1.55 -5.49
N GLU A 91 20.88 2.66 -6.12
CA GLU A 91 22.15 2.71 -6.86
C GLU A 91 23.36 2.50 -5.93
N GLU A 92 23.23 2.84 -4.65
CA GLU A 92 24.33 2.88 -3.68
C GLU A 92 24.35 1.68 -2.72
N SER A 93 23.23 0.98 -2.56
CA SER A 93 23.09 -0.07 -1.53
C SER A 93 21.97 -1.08 -1.82
N GLU A 94 22.17 -2.28 -1.28
CA GLU A 94 21.16 -3.33 -1.16
C GLU A 94 20.95 -3.65 0.32
N ILE A 95 19.72 -3.55 0.79
CA ILE A 95 19.37 -3.65 2.21
C ILE A 95 18.33 -4.77 2.39
N LEU A 96 18.62 -5.72 3.27
CA LEU A 96 17.72 -6.81 3.61
C LEU A 96 16.65 -6.33 4.60
N LEU A 97 15.38 -6.33 4.21
CA LEU A 97 14.34 -5.64 4.99
C LEU A 97 14.06 -6.25 6.36
N LYS A 98 14.16 -7.58 6.51
CA LYS A 98 13.93 -8.26 7.80
C LYS A 98 14.93 -7.87 8.89
N GLU A 99 16.02 -7.21 8.52
CA GLU A 99 17.05 -6.70 9.45
C GLU A 99 16.87 -5.20 9.74
N THR A 100 15.78 -4.59 9.26
CA THR A 100 15.52 -3.15 9.38
C THR A 100 14.11 -2.86 9.89
N SER A 101 13.91 -1.66 10.45
CA SER A 101 12.57 -1.16 10.77
C SER A 101 11.78 -0.63 9.57
N LEU A 102 12.34 -0.68 8.35
CA LEU A 102 11.73 -0.11 7.14
C LEU A 102 10.72 -1.04 6.47
N GLU A 103 10.62 -2.31 6.90
CA GLU A 103 9.79 -3.33 6.24
C GLU A 103 8.33 -2.88 6.06
N GLY A 104 7.70 -2.37 7.12
CA GLY A 104 6.30 -1.92 7.06
C GLY A 104 6.10 -0.76 6.09
N THR A 105 7.03 0.19 6.06
CA THR A 105 7.01 1.32 5.10
C THR A 105 7.17 0.83 3.67
N ALA A 106 8.14 -0.04 3.41
CA ALA A 106 8.41 -0.56 2.06
C ALA A 106 7.18 -1.29 1.49
N TRP A 107 6.53 -2.09 2.32
CA TRP A 107 5.33 -2.82 1.92
C TRP A 107 4.09 -1.95 1.78
N LEU A 108 3.90 -0.96 2.64
CA LEU A 108 2.80 0.00 2.48
C LEU A 108 2.93 0.76 1.16
N VAL A 109 4.14 1.25 0.83
CA VAL A 109 4.41 1.96 -0.43
C VAL A 109 4.19 1.05 -1.63
N ALA A 110 4.70 -0.19 -1.58
CA ALA A 110 4.49 -1.16 -2.64
C ALA A 110 3.00 -1.48 -2.83
N LEU A 111 2.24 -1.63 -1.75
CA LEU A 111 0.81 -1.89 -1.82
C LEU A 111 0.06 -0.72 -2.46
N VAL A 112 0.23 0.50 -1.96
CA VAL A 112 -0.44 1.69 -2.54
C VAL A 112 -0.08 1.83 -4.03
N TYR A 113 1.19 1.61 -4.38
CA TYR A 113 1.63 1.64 -5.77
C TYR A 113 0.96 0.54 -6.63
N TYR A 114 0.86 -0.70 -6.13
CA TYR A 114 0.14 -1.78 -6.80
C TYR A 114 -1.33 -1.43 -7.03
N MET A 115 -2.01 -0.98 -5.98
CA MET A 115 -3.45 -0.67 -6.02
C MET A 115 -3.73 0.46 -7.02
N THR A 116 -2.87 1.49 -7.04
CA THR A 116 -2.94 2.58 -8.02
C THR A 116 -2.80 2.07 -9.47
N MET A 117 -2.01 1.03 -9.69
CA MET A 117 -1.82 0.47 -11.04
C MET A 117 -2.92 -0.53 -11.44
N PHE A 118 -3.56 -1.23 -10.50
CA PHE A 118 -4.40 -2.40 -10.80
C PHE A 118 -5.81 -2.41 -10.21
N GLU A 119 -5.92 -2.15 -8.91
CA GLU A 119 -7.13 -2.46 -8.13
C GLU A 119 -7.95 -1.19 -7.90
N THR A 120 -8.59 -0.73 -8.98
CA THR A 120 -9.56 0.37 -8.93
C THR A 120 -10.79 -0.08 -8.14
N GLY A 121 -11.23 0.68 -7.15
CA GLY A 121 -12.43 0.38 -6.35
C GLY A 121 -12.21 -0.36 -5.02
N ALA A 122 -11.01 -0.90 -4.75
CA ALA A 122 -10.72 -1.50 -3.45
C ALA A 122 -10.59 -0.44 -2.35
N LYS A 123 -10.90 -0.84 -1.10
CA LYS A 123 -10.79 0.03 0.08
C LYS A 123 -9.52 -0.31 0.86
N LEU A 124 -8.64 0.66 1.02
CA LEU A 124 -7.47 0.60 1.90
C LEU A 124 -7.80 1.30 3.22
N ILE A 125 -7.81 0.56 4.32
CA ILE A 125 -7.94 1.08 5.68
C ILE A 125 -6.56 1.03 6.32
N ILE A 126 -6.00 2.17 6.71
CA ILE A 126 -4.61 2.27 7.18
C ILE A 126 -4.56 2.93 8.56
N GLU A 127 -3.91 2.26 9.50
CA GLU A 127 -3.61 2.77 10.83
C GLU A 127 -2.16 3.28 10.89
N ALA A 128 -1.98 4.48 11.44
CA ALA A 128 -0.68 5.13 11.66
C ALA A 128 0.27 5.12 10.41
N PRO A 129 -0.20 5.58 9.24
CA PRO A 129 0.60 5.57 8.00
C PRO A 129 1.90 6.38 8.08
N GLU A 130 2.03 7.29 9.04
CA GLU A 130 3.22 8.11 9.26
C GLU A 130 4.39 7.39 9.95
N GLN A 131 4.16 6.19 10.48
CA GLN A 131 5.16 5.51 11.30
C GLN A 131 6.43 5.19 10.50
N GLY A 132 7.58 5.59 11.04
CA GLY A 132 8.88 5.40 10.36
C GLY A 132 9.16 6.40 9.24
N LEU A 133 8.23 7.32 8.95
CA LEU A 133 8.38 8.31 7.89
C LEU A 133 8.71 9.70 8.45
N ASN A 134 9.63 10.40 7.79
CA ASN A 134 9.82 11.84 8.00
C ASN A 134 8.70 12.66 7.34
N ARG A 135 8.60 13.95 7.68
CA ARG A 135 7.51 14.83 7.18
C ARG A 135 7.41 14.90 5.65
N ASN A 136 8.54 14.85 4.94
CA ASN A 136 8.53 14.88 3.48
C ASN A 136 8.01 13.55 2.92
N GLN A 137 8.43 12.43 3.49
CA GLN A 137 7.93 11.10 3.11
C GLN A 137 6.44 10.94 3.42
N GLN A 138 5.97 11.45 4.57
CA GLN A 138 4.54 11.46 4.92
C GLN A 138 3.72 12.23 3.87
N LYS A 139 4.18 13.40 3.46
CA LYS A 139 3.54 14.18 2.38
C LYS A 139 3.53 13.40 1.06
N MET A 140 4.63 12.77 0.68
CA MET A 140 4.69 12.00 -0.56
C MET A 140 3.76 10.78 -0.52
N LEU A 141 3.65 10.12 0.64
CA LEU A 141 2.73 9.01 0.83
C LEU A 141 1.27 9.47 0.74
N SER A 142 0.91 10.63 1.33
CA SER A 142 -0.44 11.18 1.19
C SER A 142 -0.77 11.54 -0.26
N GLU A 143 0.19 12.12 -1.00
CA GLU A 143 0.02 12.37 -2.43
C GLU A 143 -0.16 11.07 -3.24
N MET A 144 0.52 9.97 -2.87
CA MET A 144 0.28 8.65 -3.50
C MET A 144 -1.13 8.13 -3.22
N MET A 145 -1.66 8.33 -2.01
CA MET A 145 -3.04 7.96 -1.68
C MET A 145 -4.05 8.75 -2.50
N VAL A 146 -3.82 10.04 -2.72
CA VAL A 146 -4.66 10.86 -3.61
C VAL A 146 -4.62 10.36 -5.06
N LEU A 147 -3.47 9.91 -5.55
CA LEU A 147 -3.38 9.29 -6.87
C LEU A 147 -4.17 7.98 -6.97
N TYR A 148 -4.26 7.24 -5.88
CA TYR A 148 -5.10 6.04 -5.81
C TYR A 148 -6.59 6.39 -5.80
N GLU A 149 -6.99 7.40 -5.04
CA GLU A 149 -8.38 7.90 -5.02
C GLU A 149 -8.82 8.43 -6.39
N ALA A 150 -7.90 9.02 -7.16
CA ALA A 150 -8.15 9.48 -8.52
C ALA A 150 -8.45 8.35 -9.53
N VAL A 151 -8.22 7.08 -9.15
CA VAL A 151 -8.59 5.89 -9.92
C VAL A 151 -9.65 5.05 -9.22
N ASP A 152 -10.60 5.73 -8.59
CA ASP A 152 -11.74 5.15 -7.85
C ASP A 152 -11.33 4.31 -6.63
N GLY A 153 -10.08 4.42 -6.16
CA GLY A 153 -9.64 3.85 -4.90
C GLY A 153 -10.28 4.54 -3.70
N ILE A 154 -10.41 3.82 -2.59
CA ILE A 154 -10.89 4.41 -1.33
C ILE A 154 -9.78 4.26 -0.30
N VAL A 155 -9.36 5.36 0.33
CA VAL A 155 -8.42 5.34 1.45
C VAL A 155 -9.14 5.84 2.70
N ALA A 156 -9.12 5.04 3.76
CA ALA A 156 -9.60 5.40 5.08
C ALA A 156 -8.43 5.32 6.06
N ILE A 157 -8.19 6.37 6.82
CA ILE A 157 -7.14 6.43 7.83
C ILE A 157 -7.82 6.35 9.19
N THR A 158 -7.53 5.33 9.99
CA THR A 158 -8.23 5.12 11.27
C THR A 158 -7.54 5.82 12.43
N LYS A 159 -6.25 6.15 12.28
CA LYS A 159 -5.45 6.86 13.27
C LYS A 159 -4.27 7.52 12.58
N SER A 160 -4.04 8.81 12.84
CA SER A 160 -2.81 9.48 12.45
C SER A 160 -2.61 10.76 13.25
N ASP A 161 -1.37 11.01 13.67
CA ASP A 161 -0.91 12.27 14.27
C ASP A 161 -0.32 13.23 13.22
N SER A 162 -0.26 12.82 11.95
CA SER A 162 0.32 13.62 10.88
C SER A 162 -0.68 14.64 10.32
N PRO A 163 -0.27 15.89 10.07
CA PRO A 163 -1.11 16.87 9.38
C PRO A 163 -1.45 16.48 7.94
N TYR A 164 -0.69 15.57 7.32
CA TYR A 164 -0.88 15.17 5.93
C TYR A 164 -1.98 14.12 5.73
N PHE A 165 -2.46 13.51 6.82
CA PHE A 165 -3.41 12.40 6.78
C PHE A 165 -4.77 12.77 7.42
N GLN A 166 -4.97 14.04 7.79
CA GLN A 166 -6.17 14.50 8.49
C GLN A 166 -7.46 14.45 7.65
N ILE A 167 -7.36 14.62 6.32
CA ILE A 167 -8.53 14.70 5.43
C ILE A 167 -9.22 13.33 5.28
N ASN A 168 -8.47 12.25 5.48
CA ASN A 168 -8.94 10.88 5.26
C ASN A 168 -9.24 10.14 6.57
N GLN A 169 -9.35 10.85 7.70
CA GLN A 169 -9.63 10.23 8.99
C GLN A 169 -11.10 9.82 9.09
N VAL A 170 -11.34 8.53 9.38
CA VAL A 170 -12.69 8.02 9.67
C VAL A 170 -12.79 7.86 11.18
N GLU A 171 -13.69 8.62 11.81
CA GLU A 171 -13.77 8.72 13.28
C GLU A 171 -14.14 7.41 13.99
N THR A 172 -14.68 6.40 13.30
CA THR A 172 -15.03 5.10 13.92
C THR A 172 -15.02 3.96 12.90
N LEU A 173 -14.41 2.82 13.27
CA LEU A 173 -14.76 1.52 12.68
C LEU A 173 -16.19 1.16 13.12
N PRO A 174 -17.02 0.51 12.28
CA PRO A 174 -18.30 -0.02 12.72
C PRO A 174 -18.05 -0.97 13.90
N GLN A 175 -18.58 -0.64 15.08
CA GLN A 175 -18.61 -1.58 16.19
C GLN A 175 -19.60 -2.69 15.85
N ALA A 176 -19.16 -3.95 15.95
CA ALA A 176 -20.06 -5.10 15.90
C ALA A 176 -21.12 -4.94 17.01
N ASP A 177 -22.38 -4.81 16.61
CA ASP A 177 -23.53 -4.75 17.49
C ASP A 177 -23.69 -6.16 18.10
N HIS A 178 -22.97 -6.45 19.19
CA HIS A 178 -23.23 -7.61 20.03
C HIS A 178 -24.54 -7.37 20.77
N ARG A 179 -25.65 -7.78 20.15
CA ARG A 179 -26.91 -7.99 20.86
C ARG A 179 -26.98 -9.43 21.33
N ASP A 180 -27.06 -9.55 22.64
CA ASP A 180 -27.26 -10.78 23.42
C ASP A 180 -28.49 -11.60 22.99
#